data_AF-A0A7X9H9Z3-F1
#
_entry.id   AF-A0A7X9H9Z3-F1
#
_cell.length_a   1.000
_cell.length_b   1.000
_cell.length_c   1.000
_cell.angle_alpha   90.00
_cell.angle_beta   90.00
_cell.angle_gamma   90.00
#
_symmetry.space_group_name_H-M   'P 1'
#
loop_
_entity.id
_entity.type
_entity.pdbx_description
1 polymer ?
#
loop_
_entity_poly.entity_id
_entity_poly.type
_entity_poly.pdbx_seq_one_letter_code
_entity_poly.pdbx_strand_id
1 'polypeptide(L)'
;MRRIILSLSLLLISCTLFGQGSNQLLDKISQMGSVTLKYSLSANTIDGDLFMEQQGIIDIQQMSYRLTSDLITIISDGKIRWLYSPKSEELVICRANAFSDDPLENPFSLLASSSIEQQKDDTFKIVHKAANGSVYTVLVTSITRRETPWEASYFIMDLDSLPEDVIITDLR
;
A
#
# COMPACT_ATOMS: atom_id res chain seq x y z
N MET A 1 -39.44 -47.15 34.92
CA MET A 1 -39.32 -45.82 34.28
C MET A 1 -37.90 -45.31 34.52
N ARG A 2 -37.04 -45.39 33.50
CA ARG A 2 -35.61 -44.99 33.59
C ARG A 2 -35.48 -43.52 33.20
N ARG A 3 -34.84 -42.72 34.05
CA ARG A 3 -34.65 -41.27 33.87
C ARG A 3 -33.49 -41.04 32.90
N ILE A 4 -33.76 -40.34 31.78
CA ILE A 4 -32.74 -39.84 30.86
C ILE A 4 -32.28 -38.49 31.41
N ILE A 5 -31.02 -38.39 31.83
CA ILE A 5 -30.37 -37.11 32.16
C ILE A 5 -29.86 -36.54 30.84
N LEU A 6 -30.60 -35.58 30.27
CA LEU A 6 -30.11 -34.74 29.18
C LEU A 6 -29.08 -33.76 29.77
N SER A 7 -27.80 -34.04 29.59
CA SER A 7 -26.73 -33.08 29.92
C SER A 7 -26.71 -31.98 28.87
N LEU A 8 -27.34 -30.86 29.22
CA LEU A 8 -27.25 -29.58 28.53
C LEU A 8 -25.81 -29.05 28.67
N SER A 9 -24.94 -29.37 27.71
CA SER A 9 -23.59 -28.79 27.64
C SER A 9 -23.65 -27.48 26.88
N LEU A 10 -23.66 -26.41 27.65
CA LEU A 10 -23.66 -25.02 27.23
C LEU A 10 -22.23 -24.59 26.83
N LEU A 11 -22.12 -23.94 25.67
CA LEU A 11 -21.24 -22.80 25.37
C LEU A 11 -19.75 -22.88 25.74
N LEU A 12 -18.90 -23.02 24.71
CA LEU A 12 -17.75 -22.13 24.47
C LEU A 12 -17.54 -22.02 22.94
N ILE A 13 -18.36 -21.21 22.28
CA ILE A 13 -17.98 -20.64 20.98
C ILE A 13 -16.98 -19.53 21.30
N SER A 14 -15.71 -19.90 21.38
CA SER A 14 -14.62 -18.93 21.33
C SER A 14 -14.55 -18.42 19.89
N CYS A 15 -15.39 -17.45 19.54
CA CYS A 15 -15.08 -16.57 18.42
C CYS A 15 -13.79 -15.85 18.82
N THR A 16 -12.66 -16.32 18.32
CA THR A 16 -11.48 -15.49 18.21
C THR A 16 -11.90 -14.25 17.42
N LEU A 17 -12.04 -13.13 18.12
CA LEU A 17 -12.03 -11.81 17.52
C LEU A 17 -10.65 -11.63 16.90
N PHE A 18 -10.48 -12.13 15.67
CA PHE A 18 -9.49 -11.58 14.77
C PHE A 18 -9.83 -10.10 14.66
N GLY A 19 -8.92 -9.24 15.12
CA GLY A 19 -9.07 -7.81 14.98
C GLY A 19 -9.41 -7.49 13.53
N GLN A 20 -10.62 -6.98 13.30
CA GLN A 20 -10.97 -6.36 12.04
C GLN A 20 -10.07 -5.15 11.88
N GLY A 21 -8.93 -5.33 11.21
CA GLY A 21 -8.25 -4.21 10.60
C GLY A 21 -9.26 -3.53 9.68
N SER A 22 -9.56 -2.27 9.97
CA SER A 22 -10.56 -1.55 9.18
C SER A 22 -9.93 -1.20 7.83
N ASN A 23 -10.27 -1.94 6.78
CA ASN A 23 -9.90 -1.62 5.39
C ASN A 23 -10.56 -0.32 4.86
N GLN A 24 -10.99 0.59 5.75
CA GLN A 24 -11.81 1.75 5.43
C GLN A 24 -11.21 2.65 4.36
N LEU A 25 -9.89 2.86 4.37
CA LEU A 25 -9.23 3.70 3.37
C LEU A 25 -9.22 3.01 1.99
N LEU A 26 -8.85 1.72 1.94
CA LEU A 26 -8.85 0.95 0.71
C LEU A 26 -10.27 0.80 0.13
N ASP A 27 -11.27 0.56 0.98
CA ASP A 27 -12.68 0.49 0.59
C ASP A 27 -13.15 1.83 0.01
N LYS A 28 -12.79 2.95 0.64
CA LYS A 28 -13.09 4.31 0.15
C LYS A 28 -12.45 4.56 -1.21
N ILE A 29 -11.19 4.18 -1.40
CA ILE A 29 -10.47 4.34 -2.68
C ILE A 29 -11.12 3.47 -3.76
N SER A 30 -11.46 2.22 -3.44
CA SER A 30 -12.07 1.26 -4.37
C SER A 30 -13.42 1.76 -4.93
N GLN A 31 -14.19 2.50 -4.13
CA GLN A 31 -15.47 3.07 -4.55
C GLN A 31 -15.33 4.30 -5.47
N MET A 32 -14.17 4.95 -5.50
CA MET A 32 -13.95 6.20 -6.25
C MET A 32 -13.50 5.96 -7.70
N GLY A 33 -13.12 4.71 -8.05
CA GLY A 33 -12.67 4.33 -9.38
C GLY A 33 -11.21 4.73 -9.64
N SER A 34 -11.02 5.92 -10.22
CA SER A 34 -9.70 6.48 -10.53
C SER A 34 -9.35 7.55 -9.50
N VAL A 35 -8.26 7.36 -8.75
CA VAL A 35 -7.93 8.18 -7.57
C VAL A 35 -6.46 8.58 -7.57
N THR A 36 -6.20 9.84 -7.22
CA THR A 36 -4.87 10.35 -6.89
C THR A 36 -4.78 10.58 -5.38
N LEU A 37 -3.79 9.97 -4.76
CA LEU A 37 -3.43 10.15 -3.35
C LEU A 37 -2.17 10.99 -3.26
N LYS A 38 -2.14 11.98 -2.37
CA LYS A 38 -0.89 12.64 -1.95
C LYS A 38 -0.50 12.13 -0.57
N TYR A 39 0.77 11.83 -0.37
CA TYR A 39 1.27 11.34 0.91
C TYR A 39 2.57 12.00 1.35
N SER A 40 2.80 11.97 2.66
CA SER A 40 4.08 12.20 3.31
C SER A 40 4.44 10.96 4.12
N LEU A 41 5.65 10.46 3.95
CA LEU A 41 6.22 9.32 4.65
C LEU A 41 7.36 9.83 5.55
N SER A 42 7.38 9.38 6.80
CA SER A 42 8.54 9.48 7.67
C SER A 42 8.91 8.10 8.19
N ALA A 43 10.20 7.83 8.35
CA ALA A 43 10.69 6.62 8.99
C ALA A 43 11.62 6.95 10.14
N ASN A 44 11.33 6.33 11.28
CA ASN A 44 12.04 6.53 12.54
C ASN A 44 12.62 5.21 13.02
N THR A 45 13.79 5.26 13.66
CA THR A 45 14.36 4.13 14.39
C THR A 45 13.50 3.80 15.62
N ILE A 46 13.80 2.67 16.28
CA ILE A 46 13.12 2.31 17.54
C ILE A 46 13.31 3.36 18.64
N ASP A 47 14.45 4.07 18.62
CA ASP A 47 14.80 5.13 19.56
C ASP A 47 14.14 6.47 19.22
N GLY A 48 13.44 6.54 18.08
CA GLY A 48 12.71 7.72 17.61
C GLY A 48 13.49 8.59 16.61
N ASP A 49 14.73 8.25 16.30
CA ASP A 49 15.56 9.04 15.37
C ASP A 49 15.01 8.95 13.96
N LEU A 50 14.76 10.12 13.36
CA LEU A 50 14.31 10.23 11.98
C LEU A 50 15.47 9.89 11.02
N PHE A 51 15.26 8.93 10.12
CA PHE A 51 16.28 8.56 9.12
C PHE A 51 15.79 8.66 7.66
N MET A 52 14.48 8.87 7.45
CA MET A 52 13.93 9.07 6.12
C MET A 52 12.68 9.96 6.19
N GLU A 53 12.59 10.89 5.25
CA GLU A 53 11.36 11.60 4.91
C GLU A 53 11.19 11.56 3.39
N GLN A 54 9.94 11.44 2.95
CA GLN A 54 9.60 11.38 1.54
C GLN A 54 8.20 11.92 1.33
N GLN A 55 7.98 12.59 0.21
CA GLN A 55 6.64 12.96 -0.23
C GLN A 55 6.40 12.34 -1.60
N GLY A 56 5.14 12.04 -1.89
CA GLY A 56 4.83 11.45 -3.17
C GLY A 56 3.36 11.45 -3.50
N ILE A 57 3.10 10.92 -4.69
CA ILE A 57 1.78 10.76 -5.25
C ILE A 57 1.58 9.28 -5.57
N ILE A 58 0.39 8.77 -5.31
CA ILE A 58 -0.03 7.44 -5.77
C ILE A 58 -1.30 7.62 -6.60
N ASP A 59 -1.19 7.36 -7.89
CA ASP A 59 -2.34 7.25 -8.79
C ASP A 59 -2.79 5.79 -8.84
N ILE A 60 -4.09 5.56 -8.67
CA ILE A 60 -4.70 4.24 -8.57
C ILE A 60 -5.87 4.16 -9.53
N GLN A 61 -5.91 3.09 -10.32
CA GLN A 61 -7.08 2.74 -11.13
C GLN A 61 -7.25 1.22 -11.12
N GLN A 62 -8.31 0.75 -10.47
CA GLN A 62 -8.52 -0.68 -10.23
C GLN A 62 -7.29 -1.31 -9.56
N MET A 63 -6.64 -2.30 -10.21
CA MET A 63 -5.44 -2.97 -9.71
C MET A 63 -4.13 -2.36 -10.23
N SER A 64 -4.21 -1.32 -11.06
CA SER A 64 -3.05 -0.61 -11.59
C SER A 64 -2.72 0.59 -10.72
N TYR A 65 -1.43 0.88 -10.57
CA TYR A 65 -0.97 2.01 -9.78
C TYR A 65 0.31 2.63 -10.33
N ARG A 66 0.50 3.92 -10.05
CA ARG A 66 1.75 4.64 -10.26
C ARG A 66 2.06 5.44 -8.99
N LEU A 67 3.09 5.02 -8.28
CA LEU A 67 3.69 5.75 -7.16
C LEU A 67 4.87 6.55 -7.70
N THR A 68 4.89 7.84 -7.44
CA THR A 68 5.99 8.73 -7.83
C THR A 68 6.43 9.56 -6.63
N SER A 69 7.74 9.58 -6.42
CA SER A 69 8.41 10.41 -5.42
C SER A 69 9.78 10.83 -5.94
N ASP A 70 10.49 11.62 -5.15
CA ASP A 70 11.88 12.02 -5.39
C ASP A 70 12.87 10.85 -5.32
N LEU A 71 12.59 9.83 -4.51
CA LEU A 71 13.49 8.68 -4.31
C LEU A 71 13.25 7.54 -5.29
N ILE A 72 11.98 7.27 -5.61
CA ILE A 72 11.57 6.09 -6.38
C ILE A 72 10.31 6.36 -7.20
N THR A 73 10.20 5.64 -8.31
CA THR A 73 8.97 5.49 -9.08
C THR A 73 8.61 4.01 -9.15
N ILE A 74 7.40 3.66 -8.70
CA ILE A 74 6.87 2.30 -8.81
C ILE A 74 5.62 2.34 -9.68
N ILE A 75 5.62 1.60 -10.77
CA ILE A 75 4.50 1.51 -11.70
C ILE A 75 4.06 0.07 -11.76
N SER A 76 2.75 -0.18 -11.82
CA SER A 76 2.19 -1.51 -12.04
C SER A 76 0.94 -1.42 -12.89
N ASP A 77 0.88 -2.24 -13.93
CA ASP A 77 -0.33 -2.44 -14.73
C ASP A 77 -1.26 -3.52 -14.13
N GLY A 78 -0.87 -4.08 -12.98
CA GLY A 78 -1.56 -5.20 -12.31
C GLY A 78 -1.02 -6.58 -12.69
N LYS A 79 -0.12 -6.67 -13.67
CA LYS A 79 0.57 -7.91 -14.08
C LYS A 79 2.08 -7.81 -13.93
N ILE A 80 2.65 -6.70 -14.38
CA ILE A 80 4.06 -6.36 -14.30
C ILE A 80 4.21 -5.14 -13.40
N ARG A 81 5.27 -5.13 -12.59
CA ARG A 81 5.69 -4.02 -11.77
C ARG A 81 7.07 -3.56 -12.23
N TRP A 82 7.23 -2.26 -12.34
CA TRP A 82 8.48 -1.57 -12.59
C TRP A 82 8.84 -0.76 -11.35
N LEU A 83 10.03 -0.96 -10.81
CA LEU A 83 10.60 -0.15 -9.75
C LEU A 83 11.84 0.54 -10.31
N TYR A 84 11.74 1.87 -10.47
CA TYR A 84 12.84 2.70 -10.92
C TYR A 84 13.36 3.55 -9.76
N SER A 85 14.68 3.51 -9.55
CA SER A 85 15.41 4.33 -8.60
C SER A 85 16.33 5.28 -9.40
N PRO A 86 15.99 6.58 -9.48
CA PRO A 86 16.83 7.55 -10.18
C PRO A 86 18.23 7.67 -9.58
N LYS A 87 18.35 7.52 -8.26
CA LYS A 87 19.64 7.67 -7.55
C LYS A 87 20.65 6.58 -7.89
N SER A 88 20.17 5.35 -8.10
CA SER A 88 21.02 4.22 -8.48
C SER A 88 20.99 3.93 -9.98
N GLU A 89 20.23 4.73 -10.74
CA GLU A 89 19.99 4.53 -12.17
C GLU A 89 19.60 3.08 -12.48
N GLU A 90 18.73 2.51 -11.65
CA GLU A 90 18.34 1.10 -11.73
C GLU A 90 16.84 0.95 -11.94
N LEU A 91 16.48 0.13 -12.93
CA LEU A 91 15.13 -0.32 -13.19
C LEU A 91 15.03 -1.82 -12.90
N VAL A 92 14.18 -2.20 -11.96
CA VAL A 92 13.82 -3.59 -11.69
C VAL A 92 12.42 -3.87 -12.24
N ILE A 93 12.29 -4.93 -13.03
CA ILE A 93 11.03 -5.36 -13.63
C ILE A 93 10.65 -6.73 -13.06
N CYS A 94 9.49 -6.84 -12.41
CA CYS A 94 9.01 -8.08 -11.78
C CYS A 94 7.55 -8.34 -12.14
N ARG A 95 7.05 -9.55 -11.85
CA ARG A 95 5.61 -9.77 -11.79
C ARG A 95 5.00 -9.00 -10.61
N ALA A 96 3.83 -8.43 -10.82
CA ALA A 96 3.06 -7.81 -9.76
C ALA A 96 2.55 -8.88 -8.80
N ASN A 97 2.75 -8.66 -7.49
CA ASN A 97 2.23 -9.52 -6.43
C ASN A 97 1.20 -8.74 -5.60
N ALA A 98 -0.07 -8.84 -5.98
CA ALA A 98 -1.17 -8.16 -5.29
C ALA A 98 -1.40 -8.65 -3.84
N PHE A 99 -0.79 -9.77 -3.45
CA PHE A 99 -0.90 -10.35 -2.12
C PHE A 99 0.30 -10.06 -1.22
N SER A 100 1.32 -9.35 -1.73
CA SER A 100 2.47 -8.96 -0.91
C SER A 100 2.03 -7.98 0.17
N ASP A 101 2.56 -8.15 1.38
CA ASP A 101 2.41 -7.23 2.50
C ASP A 101 3.49 -6.15 2.52
N ASP A 102 4.56 -6.29 1.71
CA ASP A 102 5.60 -5.28 1.54
C ASP A 102 5.07 -4.09 0.70
N PRO A 103 5.02 -2.87 1.25
CA PRO A 103 4.59 -1.68 0.52
C PRO A 103 5.42 -1.35 -0.72
N LEU A 104 6.68 -1.78 -0.80
CA LEU A 104 7.51 -1.61 -2.00
C LEU A 104 7.06 -2.55 -3.12
N GLU A 105 6.57 -3.74 -2.79
CA GLU A 105 6.02 -4.67 -3.78
C GLU A 105 4.56 -4.37 -4.12
N ASN A 106 3.80 -3.90 -3.13
CA ASN A 106 2.38 -3.67 -3.21
C ASN A 106 1.95 -2.46 -2.35
N PRO A 107 1.86 -1.25 -2.93
CA PRO A 107 1.42 -0.06 -2.18
C PRO A 107 0.02 -0.18 -1.58
N PHE A 108 -0.83 -1.10 -2.07
CA PHE A 108 -2.13 -1.36 -1.46
C PHE A 108 -2.02 -2.00 -0.08
N SER A 109 -0.93 -2.71 0.24
CA SER A 109 -0.73 -3.31 1.57
C SER A 109 -0.67 -2.24 2.66
N LEU A 110 -0.11 -1.07 2.35
CA LEU A 110 -0.08 0.09 3.23
C LEU A 110 -1.50 0.64 3.45
N LEU A 111 -2.28 0.77 2.38
CA LEU A 111 -3.65 1.31 2.42
C LEU A 111 -4.66 0.36 3.07
N ALA A 112 -4.34 -0.93 3.13
CA ALA A 112 -5.10 -1.98 3.81
C ALA A 112 -4.67 -2.17 5.28
N SER A 113 -3.76 -1.33 5.80
CA SER A 113 -3.25 -1.48 7.16
C SER A 113 -4.36 -1.41 8.21
N SER A 114 -4.24 -2.21 9.27
CA SER A 114 -5.15 -2.19 10.41
C SER A 114 -4.93 -0.99 11.34
N SER A 115 -3.84 -0.24 11.16
CA SER A 115 -3.44 0.91 11.98
C SER A 115 -3.67 2.22 11.23
N ILE A 116 -4.88 2.40 10.71
CA ILE A 116 -5.31 3.63 10.02
C ILE A 116 -6.13 4.46 10.99
N GLU A 117 -5.71 5.70 11.19
CA GLU A 117 -6.42 6.71 11.96
C GLU A 117 -6.84 7.84 11.02
N GLN A 118 -8.15 8.05 10.85
CA GLN A 118 -8.65 9.26 10.18
C GLN A 118 -8.59 10.43 11.17
N GLN A 119 -7.89 11.49 10.77
CA GLN A 119 -7.80 12.72 11.54
C GLN A 119 -8.99 13.66 11.26
N LYS A 120 -9.15 14.67 12.12
CA LYS A 120 -10.27 15.64 12.03
C LYS A 120 -10.24 16.50 10.77
N ASP A 121 -9.09 16.60 10.11
CA ASP A 121 -8.86 17.35 8.88
C ASP A 121 -9.02 16.49 7.62
N ASP A 122 -9.64 15.31 7.75
CA ASP A 122 -9.82 14.30 6.69
C ASP A 122 -8.52 13.70 6.14
N THR A 123 -7.38 13.92 6.81
CA THR A 123 -6.14 13.18 6.51
C THR A 123 -6.18 11.80 7.15
N PHE A 124 -5.43 10.85 6.58
CA PHE A 124 -5.31 9.50 7.13
C PHE A 124 -3.88 9.26 7.57
N LYS A 125 -3.69 8.92 8.84
CA LYS A 125 -2.40 8.49 9.38
C LYS A 125 -2.35 6.96 9.40
N ILE A 126 -1.30 6.42 8.82
CA ILE A 126 -1.02 4.99 8.75
C ILE A 126 0.30 4.77 9.46
N VAL A 127 0.34 3.86 10.43
CA VAL A 127 1.59 3.48 11.10
C VAL A 127 1.90 2.03 10.80
N HIS A 128 3.07 1.77 10.26
CA HIS A 128 3.59 0.43 10.00
C HIS A 128 4.87 0.21 10.80
N LYS A 129 4.92 -0.89 11.56
CA LYS A 129 6.11 -1.30 12.31
C LYS A 129 6.76 -2.46 11.58
N ALA A 130 7.96 -2.24 11.06
CA ALA A 130 8.72 -3.29 10.38
C ALA A 130 9.34 -4.27 11.40
N ALA A 131 9.69 -5.47 10.93
CA ALA A 131 10.29 -6.51 11.76
C ALA A 131 11.63 -6.10 12.40
N ASN A 132 12.35 -5.16 11.78
CA ASN A 132 13.60 -4.60 12.30
C ASN A 132 13.40 -3.52 13.38
N GLY A 133 12.16 -3.27 13.81
CA GLY A 133 11.82 -2.26 14.82
C GLY A 133 11.67 -0.83 14.29
N SER A 134 11.92 -0.59 13.00
CA SER A 134 11.68 0.71 12.37
C SER A 134 10.19 1.01 12.30
N VAL A 135 9.83 2.28 12.51
CA VAL A 135 8.45 2.76 12.44
C VAL A 135 8.31 3.66 11.23
N TYR A 136 7.44 3.25 10.30
CA TYR A 136 7.06 4.04 9.13
C TYR A 136 5.70 4.69 9.40
N THR A 137 5.64 6.01 9.31
CA THR A 137 4.41 6.78 9.41
C THR A 137 4.09 7.37 8.05
N VAL A 138 2.91 7.02 7.52
CA VAL A 138 2.40 7.59 6.27
C VAL A 138 1.19 8.45 6.57
N LEU A 139 1.27 9.70 6.16
CA LEU A 139 0.16 10.65 6.20
C LEU A 139 -0.37 10.84 4.79
N VAL A 140 -1.57 10.32 4.51
CA VAL A 140 -2.31 10.62 3.28
C VAL A 140 -2.99 11.96 3.47
N THR A 141 -2.47 12.99 2.79
CA THR A 141 -2.88 14.39 2.96
C THR A 141 -3.99 14.81 2.02
N SER A 142 -4.21 14.07 0.93
CA SER A 142 -5.26 14.36 -0.04
C SER A 142 -5.66 13.10 -0.80
N ILE A 143 -6.96 12.98 -1.07
CA ILE A 143 -7.56 11.93 -1.90
C ILE A 143 -8.45 12.62 -2.92
N THR A 144 -8.07 12.59 -4.19
CA THR A 144 -8.82 13.25 -5.27
C THR A 144 -9.32 12.22 -6.27
N ARG A 145 -10.63 12.21 -6.54
CA ARG A 145 -11.19 11.41 -7.62
C ARG A 145 -10.91 12.08 -8.97
N ARG A 146 -10.55 11.26 -9.96
CA ARG A 146 -10.43 11.68 -11.35
C ARG A 146 -11.72 11.34 -12.10
N GLU A 147 -12.28 12.30 -12.83
CA GLU A 147 -13.50 12.08 -13.63
C GLU A 147 -13.22 11.24 -14.88
N THR A 148 -12.13 11.52 -15.57
CA THR A 148 -11.69 10.76 -16.75
C THR A 148 -10.64 9.74 -16.32
N PRO A 149 -10.89 8.43 -16.52
CA PRO A 149 -9.90 7.39 -16.27
C PRO A 149 -8.57 7.66 -17.00
N TRP A 150 -7.47 7.15 -16.45
CA TRP A 150 -6.21 7.13 -17.18
C TRP A 150 -6.25 6.09 -18.29
N GLU A 151 -5.58 6.40 -19.40
CA GLU A 151 -5.24 5.41 -20.42
C GLU A 151 -4.36 4.31 -19.82
N ALA A 152 -4.49 3.08 -20.34
CA ALA A 152 -3.75 1.93 -19.81
C ALA A 152 -2.23 2.12 -19.85
N SER A 153 -1.72 2.84 -20.86
CA SER A 153 -0.28 3.16 -20.98
C SER A 153 0.25 4.02 -19.84
N TYR A 154 -0.60 4.74 -19.11
CA TYR A 154 -0.19 5.49 -17.92
C TYR A 154 0.36 4.59 -16.82
N PHE A 155 -0.08 3.33 -16.77
CA PHE A 155 0.39 2.34 -15.79
C PHE A 155 1.47 1.42 -16.34
N ILE A 156 2.18 1.87 -17.37
CA ILE A 156 3.34 1.19 -17.95
C ILE A 156 4.53 2.15 -17.85
N MET A 157 5.71 1.62 -17.55
CA MET A 157 6.95 2.39 -17.59
C MET A 157 7.33 2.71 -19.03
N ASP A 158 7.51 3.99 -19.33
CA ASP A 158 8.04 4.45 -20.61
C ASP A 158 9.58 4.36 -20.57
N LEU A 159 10.13 3.30 -21.16
CA LEU A 159 11.57 3.05 -21.14
C LEU A 159 12.37 4.12 -21.90
N ASP A 160 11.76 4.74 -22.92
CA ASP A 160 12.42 5.79 -23.71
C ASP A 160 12.56 7.11 -22.92
N SER A 161 11.84 7.23 -21.80
CA SER A 161 11.94 8.38 -20.89
C SER A 161 13.07 8.27 -19.86
N LEU A 162 13.70 7.10 -19.75
CA LEU A 162 14.77 6.83 -18.79
C LEU A 162 16.14 7.27 -19.36
N PRO A 163 17.12 7.61 -18.49
CA PRO A 163 18.50 7.82 -18.93
C PRO A 163 19.06 6.61 -19.70
N GLU A 164 19.93 6.86 -20.68
CA GLU A 164 20.49 5.82 -21.56
C GLU A 164 21.26 4.73 -20.81
N ASP A 165 21.90 5.07 -19.69
CA ASP A 165 22.76 4.18 -18.91
C ASP A 165 22.03 3.44 -17.78
N VAL A 166 20.68 3.48 -17.74
CA VAL A 166 19.92 2.78 -16.70
C VAL A 166 20.18 1.28 -16.74
N ILE A 167 20.55 0.72 -15.59
CA ILE A 167 20.73 -0.71 -15.41
C ILE A 167 19.36 -1.36 -15.31
N ILE A 168 19.05 -2.27 -16.24
CA ILE A 168 17.76 -2.97 -16.28
C ILE A 168 17.94 -4.40 -15.77
N THR A 169 17.24 -4.72 -14.67
CA THR A 169 17.13 -6.06 -14.10
C THR A 169 15.73 -6.61 -14.36
N ASP A 170 15.60 -7.60 -15.24
CA ASP A 170 14.32 -8.23 -15.59
C ASP A 170 14.15 -9.60 -14.91
N LEU A 171 13.14 -9.72 -14.06
CA LEU A 171 12.81 -10.89 -13.23
C LEU A 171 11.41 -11.45 -13.54
N ARG A 172 10.84 -11.13 -14.69
CA ARG A 172 9.46 -11.51 -15.08
C ARG A 172 9.26 -12.99 -15.42
#